data_AF-A0A6P5EQV8-F1
#
_entry.id   AF-A0A6P5EQV8-F1
#
_cell.length_a   1.000
_cell.length_b   1.000
_cell.length_c   1.000
_cell.angle_alpha   90.00
_cell.angle_beta   90.00
_cell.angle_gamma   90.00
#
_symmetry.space_group_name_H-M   'P 1'
#
loop_
_entity.id
_entity.type
_entity.pdbx_description
1 polymer ?
#
loop_
_entity_poly.entity_id
_entity_poly.type
_entity_poly.pdbx_seq_one_letter_code
_entity_poly.pdbx_strand_id
1 'polypeptide(L)'
;MSRFQLPSPPRNEATSCGSMLQELQDLWDEIGETDLERDRMILQLEQECLNIYRKKVDQARKQKADLHQILAEGEAEVSLVISALGERESLMRLEKPKGSLKEQVAALKPLLEELRRKKEERIREFTDVQLQIVRICAEIAGLAHLESPATFKVDEGDLTIKRLGELKSQLHELQLDKNLRLKKVNALVESIHELCMVMSVELNKTLSEVHSCFSNSRNNHSKSISNDTLARLGGTVHALKQEKLQRLKKLQDLGSTLIELWNLMDTPVDEQKRFDHVTSLISATSDAVTCNGCLALDVIEQVGIEADRLNVLKASKMKELVLKKQSELEEIYRSVHMDVESDTDRQILINFIDSGKADLCELLGGMENRIEKAKEQASSRKEILEKVEKWKIASEEERWLDDYERDQNRYNTGRGVHKNLKRAEKARILVSKIPSMIENLSAKIRAWEQEKGIPFMYDKVRLLDTLEEYAALRQQKEEEKRRSRKKLQEQQTAEQEALYGTKPSPMRQFPVKKPLGQSSNVNMAVGTPTGRRVSTPLSRHGFASSGKDKKEIGKGNAVIPVNYVALPKDILSP
;
A
#
# COMPACT_ATOMS: atom_id res chain seq x y z
N MET A 1 -98.48 14.66 21.29
CA MET A 1 -99.56 14.01 22.08
C MET A 1 -99.12 13.90 23.54
N SER A 2 -99.99 13.44 24.44
CA SER A 2 -99.72 13.23 25.88
C SER A 2 -99.29 14.49 26.65
N ARG A 3 -100.27 15.27 27.13
CA ARG A 3 -100.04 16.18 28.27
C ARG A 3 -99.88 15.33 29.53
N PHE A 4 -98.79 15.50 30.27
CA PHE A 4 -98.76 15.09 31.67
C PHE A 4 -99.74 15.97 32.45
N GLN A 5 -100.63 15.35 33.24
CA GLN A 5 -101.43 16.07 34.21
C GLN A 5 -100.54 16.41 35.42
N LEU A 6 -100.39 17.71 35.73
CA LEU A 6 -99.99 18.08 37.09
C LEU A 6 -101.14 17.76 38.05
N PRO A 7 -100.87 17.41 39.31
CA PRO A 7 -101.90 17.37 40.34
C PRO A 7 -102.60 18.73 40.43
N SER A 8 -103.93 18.72 40.43
CA SER A 8 -104.70 19.91 40.80
C SER A 8 -104.33 20.31 42.24
N PRO A 9 -104.08 21.60 42.54
CA PRO A 9 -103.97 22.03 43.92
C PRO A 9 -105.28 21.71 44.66
N PRO A 10 -105.24 21.47 45.98
CA PRO A 10 -106.46 21.33 46.76
C PRO A 10 -107.34 22.56 46.56
N ARG A 11 -108.64 22.34 46.35
CA ARG A 11 -109.63 23.40 46.47
C ARG A 11 -109.72 23.79 47.95
N ASN A 12 -108.91 24.75 48.37
CA ASN A 12 -109.27 25.55 49.52
C ASN A 12 -110.64 26.19 49.23
N GLU A 13 -111.56 26.08 50.17
CA GLU A 13 -112.85 26.76 50.08
C GLU A 13 -112.57 28.26 50.05
N ALA A 14 -113.03 28.92 48.98
CA ALA A 14 -112.69 30.32 48.73
C ALA A 14 -113.61 31.23 49.53
N THR A 15 -113.33 31.34 50.85
CA THR A 15 -113.82 32.46 51.64
C THR A 15 -113.36 33.74 50.96
N SER A 16 -114.32 34.50 50.44
CA SER A 16 -114.03 35.78 49.79
C SER A 16 -113.60 36.77 50.86
N CYS A 17 -112.72 37.71 50.52
CA CYS A 17 -112.43 38.83 51.43
C CYS A 17 -113.72 39.57 51.83
N GLY A 18 -114.72 39.61 50.93
CA GLY A 18 -116.05 40.16 51.22
C GLY A 18 -116.94 39.28 52.10
N SER A 19 -116.80 37.95 52.10
CA SER A 19 -117.60 37.09 53.00
C SER A 19 -117.06 37.11 54.42
N MET A 20 -115.72 37.07 54.57
CA MET A 20 -115.09 37.24 55.89
C MET A 20 -115.30 38.65 56.45
N LEU A 21 -115.41 39.69 55.62
CA LEU A 21 -115.81 41.04 56.06
C LEU A 21 -117.27 41.09 56.52
N GLN A 22 -118.19 40.35 55.88
CA GLN A 22 -119.58 40.26 56.35
C GLN A 22 -119.66 39.52 57.69
N GLU A 23 -119.04 38.35 57.80
CA GLU A 23 -118.95 37.58 59.06
C GLU A 23 -118.34 38.42 60.20
N LEU A 24 -117.36 39.27 59.90
CA LEU A 24 -116.74 40.18 60.86
C LEU A 24 -117.68 41.35 61.26
N GLN A 25 -118.49 41.87 60.34
CA GLN A 25 -119.52 42.88 60.63
C GLN A 25 -120.64 42.30 61.51
N ASP A 26 -121.14 41.11 61.15
CA ASP A 26 -122.18 40.41 61.91
C ASP A 26 -121.70 40.15 63.36
N LEU A 27 -120.44 39.71 63.54
CA LEU A 27 -119.81 39.56 64.86
C LEU A 27 -119.61 40.90 65.61
N TRP A 28 -119.29 42.00 64.92
CA TRP A 28 -119.17 43.33 65.54
C TRP A 28 -120.53 43.89 66.00
N ASP A 29 -121.63 43.48 65.38
CA ASP A 29 -122.99 43.79 65.84
C ASP A 29 -123.42 42.92 67.03
N GLU A 30 -122.99 41.66 67.11
CA GLU A 30 -123.18 40.82 68.32
C GLU A 30 -122.35 41.30 69.53
N ILE A 31 -121.13 41.81 69.31
CA ILE A 31 -120.23 42.29 70.36
C ILE A 31 -120.58 43.71 70.83
N GLY A 32 -121.12 44.57 69.94
CA GLY A 32 -121.41 45.97 70.25
C GLY A 32 -120.22 46.93 70.13
N GLU A 33 -119.27 46.62 69.23
CA GLU A 33 -118.13 47.49 68.90
C GLU A 33 -118.59 48.87 68.39
N THR A 34 -117.82 49.93 68.67
CA THR A 34 -118.19 51.28 68.17
C THR A 34 -117.79 51.47 66.70
N ASP A 35 -118.52 52.31 65.97
CA ASP A 35 -118.22 52.60 64.55
C ASP A 35 -116.80 53.16 64.34
N LEU A 36 -116.26 53.91 65.31
CA LEU A 36 -114.87 54.40 65.30
C LEU A 36 -113.82 53.28 65.48
N GLU A 37 -114.21 52.16 66.08
CA GLU A 37 -113.35 50.98 66.29
C GLU A 37 -113.49 49.99 65.13
N ARG A 38 -114.69 49.85 64.57
CA ARG A 38 -114.96 49.17 63.29
C ARG A 38 -114.17 49.81 62.15
N ASP A 39 -114.28 51.13 61.96
CA ASP A 39 -113.49 51.88 60.95
C ASP A 39 -111.98 51.67 61.16
N ARG A 40 -111.50 51.71 62.41
CA ARG A 40 -110.09 51.47 62.75
C ARG A 40 -109.64 50.06 62.36
N MET A 41 -110.45 49.04 62.63
CA MET A 41 -110.15 47.65 62.29
C MET A 41 -110.22 47.39 60.78
N ILE A 42 -111.19 47.98 60.06
CA ILE A 42 -111.26 47.95 58.60
C ILE A 42 -110.01 48.60 57.99
N LEU A 43 -109.63 49.80 58.43
CA LEU A 43 -108.42 50.49 57.97
C LEU A 43 -107.14 49.70 58.27
N GLN A 44 -107.07 48.97 59.39
CA GLN A 44 -105.96 48.06 59.66
C GLN A 44 -105.93 46.89 58.66
N LEU A 45 -107.07 46.23 58.41
CA LEU A 45 -107.17 45.13 57.45
C LEU A 45 -106.83 45.58 56.03
N GLU A 46 -107.29 46.75 55.60
CA GLU A 46 -106.89 47.37 54.33
C GLU A 46 -105.38 47.64 54.28
N GLN A 47 -104.81 48.19 55.35
CA GLN A 47 -103.39 48.49 55.42
C GLN A 47 -102.52 47.22 55.40
N GLU A 48 -102.95 46.14 56.06
CA GLU A 48 -102.30 44.83 56.02
C GLU A 48 -102.41 44.18 54.64
N CYS A 49 -103.59 44.22 54.00
CA CYS A 49 -103.79 43.78 52.62
C CYS A 49 -102.89 44.54 51.65
N LEU A 50 -102.84 45.88 51.75
CA LEU A 50 -101.95 46.74 50.95
C LEU A 50 -100.47 46.41 51.18
N ASN A 51 -100.07 46.07 52.41
CA ASN A 51 -98.70 45.64 52.72
C ASN A 51 -98.38 44.28 52.08
N ILE A 52 -99.32 43.33 52.06
CA ILE A 52 -99.18 42.03 51.36
C ILE A 52 -99.08 42.25 49.84
N TYR A 53 -99.96 43.07 49.25
CA TYR A 53 -99.91 43.39 47.83
C TYR A 53 -98.61 44.11 47.45
N ARG A 54 -98.16 45.10 48.23
CA ARG A 54 -96.87 45.78 48.02
C ARG A 54 -95.71 44.79 48.05
N LYS A 55 -95.65 43.92 49.06
CA LYS A 55 -94.64 42.84 49.18
C LYS A 55 -94.66 41.88 47.99
N LYS A 56 -95.82 41.56 47.43
CA LYS A 56 -95.95 40.72 46.21
C LYS A 56 -95.55 41.45 44.94
N VAL A 57 -95.90 42.74 44.80
CA VAL A 57 -95.47 43.58 43.69
C VAL A 57 -93.96 43.77 43.70
N ASP A 58 -93.35 43.99 44.87
CA ASP A 58 -91.90 44.15 45.00
C ASP A 58 -91.15 42.82 44.80
N GLN A 59 -91.72 41.69 45.24
CA GLN A 59 -91.22 40.36 44.88
C GLN A 59 -91.24 40.13 43.36
N ALA A 60 -92.30 40.55 42.66
CA ALA A 60 -92.41 40.44 41.20
C ALA A 60 -91.51 41.43 40.45
N ARG A 61 -91.35 42.67 40.95
CA ARG A 61 -90.38 43.66 40.45
C ARG A 61 -88.96 43.14 40.54
N LYS A 62 -88.58 42.56 41.68
CA LYS A 62 -87.28 41.92 41.85
C LYS A 62 -87.09 40.76 40.87
N GLN A 63 -88.03 39.80 40.80
CA GLN A 63 -87.95 38.71 39.82
C GLN A 63 -87.84 39.18 38.37
N LYS A 64 -88.49 40.30 38.01
CA LYS A 64 -88.34 40.93 36.69
C LYS A 64 -86.93 41.50 36.47
N ALA A 65 -86.36 42.18 37.48
CA ALA A 65 -85.00 42.71 37.42
C ALA A 65 -83.95 41.59 37.34
N ASP A 66 -84.08 40.57 38.19
CA ASP A 66 -83.21 39.38 38.20
C ASP A 66 -83.21 38.69 36.80
N LEU A 67 -84.39 38.56 36.16
CA LEU A 67 -84.50 38.00 34.80
C LEU A 67 -83.89 38.90 33.72
N HIS A 68 -84.01 40.23 33.83
CA HIS A 68 -83.35 41.16 32.90
C HIS A 68 -81.83 41.12 33.04
N GLN A 69 -81.30 40.99 34.26
CA GLN A 69 -79.88 40.85 34.51
C GLN A 69 -79.33 39.57 33.87
N ILE A 70 -79.94 38.42 34.13
CA ILE A 70 -79.55 37.12 33.54
C ILE A 70 -79.58 37.17 32.00
N LEU A 71 -80.58 37.83 31.42
CA LEU A 71 -80.68 38.01 29.96
C LEU A 71 -79.50 38.85 29.43
N ALA A 72 -79.22 40.01 30.02
CA ALA A 72 -78.15 40.90 29.59
C ALA A 72 -76.74 40.29 29.78
N GLU A 73 -76.51 39.57 30.88
CA GLU A 73 -75.25 38.86 31.14
C GLU A 73 -75.02 37.76 30.08
N GLY A 74 -76.05 36.98 29.76
CA GLY A 74 -75.96 35.92 28.75
C GLY A 74 -75.86 36.46 27.31
N GLU A 75 -76.56 37.55 26.98
CA GLU A 75 -76.42 38.24 25.67
C GLU A 75 -75.01 38.82 25.48
N ALA A 76 -74.40 39.36 26.55
CA ALA A 76 -73.01 39.80 26.55
C ALA A 76 -72.03 38.62 26.37
N GLU A 77 -72.24 37.50 27.07
CA GLU A 77 -71.40 36.29 26.90
C GLU A 77 -71.52 35.72 25.48
N VAL A 78 -72.73 35.60 24.93
CA VAL A 78 -72.96 35.18 23.54
C VAL A 78 -72.21 36.09 22.55
N SER A 79 -72.27 37.41 22.77
CA SER A 79 -71.56 38.39 21.94
C SER A 79 -70.02 38.24 22.01
N LEU A 80 -69.48 37.98 23.21
CA LEU A 80 -68.04 37.73 23.41
C LEU A 80 -67.58 36.41 22.77
N VAL A 81 -68.31 35.32 22.99
CA VAL A 81 -67.94 33.99 22.46
C VAL A 81 -68.06 33.94 20.93
N ILE A 82 -69.09 34.55 20.34
CA ILE A 82 -69.20 34.65 18.88
C ILE A 82 -68.09 35.55 18.30
N SER A 83 -67.70 36.63 18.99
CA SER A 83 -66.58 37.47 18.57
C SER A 83 -65.26 36.70 18.54
N ALA A 84 -64.96 35.92 19.58
CA ALA A 84 -63.75 35.09 19.66
C ALA A 84 -63.74 33.95 18.63
N LEU A 85 -64.88 33.29 18.37
CA LEU A 85 -64.98 32.23 17.36
C LEU A 85 -65.02 32.76 15.92
N GLY A 86 -65.37 34.03 15.72
CA GLY A 86 -65.58 34.67 14.42
C GLY A 86 -66.91 34.33 13.73
N GLU A 87 -67.79 33.54 14.35
CA GLU A 87 -69.04 33.03 13.76
C GLU A 87 -70.16 34.10 13.70
N ARG A 88 -69.92 35.25 13.06
CA ARG A 88 -70.90 36.37 13.00
C ARG A 88 -72.27 35.96 12.42
N GLU A 89 -72.33 34.94 11.59
CA GLU A 89 -73.57 34.36 11.05
C GLU A 89 -74.47 33.76 12.16
N SER A 90 -73.88 33.32 13.28
CA SER A 90 -74.62 32.80 14.45
C SER A 90 -75.40 33.90 15.18
N LEU A 91 -74.96 35.17 15.13
CA LEU A 91 -75.74 36.31 15.65
C LEU A 91 -77.00 36.56 14.81
N MET A 92 -76.95 36.32 13.50
CA MET A 92 -78.08 36.56 12.59
C MET A 92 -79.25 35.60 12.82
N ARG A 93 -79.03 34.46 13.51
CA ARG A 93 -80.11 33.55 13.95
C ARG A 93 -80.84 34.03 15.21
N LEU A 94 -80.29 35.01 15.93
CA LEU A 94 -80.91 35.61 17.10
C LEU A 94 -81.97 36.65 16.66
N GLU A 95 -82.99 36.19 15.92
CA GLU A 95 -84.15 37.02 15.63
C GLU A 95 -84.77 37.56 16.93
N LYS A 96 -85.29 38.80 16.86
CA LYS A 96 -85.74 39.59 18.01
C LYS A 96 -86.48 38.75 19.07
N PRO A 97 -86.21 38.94 20.37
CA PRO A 97 -86.84 38.18 21.45
C PRO A 97 -88.37 38.27 21.39
N LYS A 98 -89.01 37.15 21.03
CA LYS A 98 -90.47 36.97 20.94
C LYS A 98 -90.92 36.08 22.10
N GLY A 99 -91.75 36.61 23.00
CA GLY A 99 -92.23 35.90 24.20
C GLY A 99 -91.92 36.65 25.50
N SER A 100 -92.25 36.04 26.64
CA SER A 100 -91.97 36.56 27.97
C SER A 100 -90.49 36.40 28.37
N LEU A 101 -90.04 37.15 29.38
CA LEU A 101 -88.66 37.08 29.90
C LEU A 101 -88.23 35.65 30.31
N LYS A 102 -89.16 34.82 30.81
CA LYS A 102 -88.86 33.42 31.15
C LYS A 102 -88.62 32.56 29.92
N GLU A 103 -89.38 32.78 28.84
CA GLU A 103 -89.21 32.07 27.57
C GLU A 103 -87.92 32.51 26.86
N GLN A 104 -87.58 33.81 26.91
CA GLN A 104 -86.33 34.36 26.39
C GLN A 104 -85.11 33.75 27.10
N VAL A 105 -85.07 33.76 28.43
CA VAL A 105 -83.98 33.14 29.22
C VAL A 105 -83.91 31.62 29.00
N ALA A 106 -85.05 30.94 28.86
CA ALA A 106 -85.09 29.51 28.56
C ALA A 106 -84.56 29.18 27.14
N ALA A 107 -84.76 30.05 26.16
CA ALA A 107 -84.23 29.91 24.80
C ALA A 107 -82.74 30.27 24.70
N LEU A 108 -82.27 31.25 25.49
CA LEU A 108 -80.87 31.66 25.53
C LEU A 108 -79.95 30.55 26.07
N LYS A 109 -80.39 29.83 27.12
CA LYS A 109 -79.59 28.82 27.80
C LYS A 109 -78.98 27.75 26.88
N PRO A 110 -79.72 26.99 26.04
CA PRO A 110 -79.14 25.96 25.18
C PRO A 110 -78.23 26.52 24.09
N LEU A 111 -78.49 27.74 23.59
CA LEU A 111 -77.58 28.42 22.65
C LEU A 111 -76.23 28.72 23.30
N LEU A 112 -76.26 29.21 24.53
CA LEU A 112 -75.08 29.56 25.31
C LEU A 112 -74.28 28.31 25.72
N GLU A 113 -74.95 27.20 26.07
CA GLU A 113 -74.32 25.89 26.30
C GLU A 113 -73.61 25.34 25.03
N GLU A 114 -74.22 25.43 23.84
CA GLU A 114 -73.58 25.03 22.57
C GLU A 114 -72.39 25.94 22.20
N LEU A 115 -72.51 27.26 22.41
CA LEU A 115 -71.41 28.20 22.16
C LEU A 115 -70.21 27.96 23.10
N ARG A 116 -70.46 27.66 24.38
CA ARG A 116 -69.40 27.21 25.32
C ARG A 116 -68.75 25.92 24.85
N ARG A 117 -69.55 24.90 24.47
CA ARG A 117 -69.05 23.62 23.94
C ARG A 117 -68.14 23.82 22.73
N LYS A 118 -68.53 24.67 21.78
CA LYS A 118 -67.70 25.07 20.62
C LYS A 118 -66.41 25.79 21.02
N LYS A 119 -66.48 26.73 21.98
CA LYS A 119 -65.30 27.45 22.47
C LYS A 119 -64.26 26.48 23.05
N GLU A 120 -64.69 25.55 23.91
CA GLU A 120 -63.79 24.55 24.49
C GLU A 120 -63.23 23.58 23.44
N GLU A 121 -64.05 23.14 22.48
CA GLU A 121 -63.61 22.29 21.37
C GLU A 121 -62.53 22.98 20.53
N ARG A 122 -62.73 24.26 20.22
CA ARG A 122 -61.76 25.08 19.50
C ARG A 122 -60.48 25.31 20.31
N ILE A 123 -60.57 25.58 21.61
CA ILE A 123 -59.40 25.69 22.50
C ILE A 123 -58.59 24.39 22.52
N ARG A 124 -59.25 23.22 22.54
CA ARG A 124 -58.55 21.93 22.44
C ARG A 124 -57.81 21.79 21.10
N GLU A 125 -58.44 22.14 19.97
CA GLU A 125 -57.77 22.14 18.65
C GLU A 125 -56.54 23.06 18.61
N PHE A 126 -56.68 24.30 19.10
CA PHE A 126 -55.56 25.26 19.16
C PHE A 126 -54.43 24.75 20.05
N THR A 127 -54.76 24.16 21.21
CA THR A 127 -53.78 23.62 22.15
C THR A 127 -52.96 22.48 21.53
N ASP A 128 -53.61 21.51 20.90
CA ASP A 128 -52.94 20.39 20.21
C ASP A 128 -52.02 20.88 19.07
N VAL A 129 -52.55 21.72 18.16
CA VAL A 129 -51.77 22.24 17.03
C VAL A 129 -50.55 23.04 17.51
N GLN A 130 -50.70 23.88 18.55
CA GLN A 130 -49.59 24.66 19.10
C GLN A 130 -48.56 23.78 19.83
N LEU A 131 -48.99 22.80 20.62
CA LEU A 131 -48.06 21.84 21.26
C LEU A 131 -47.26 21.04 20.22
N GLN A 132 -47.89 20.61 19.12
CA GLN A 132 -47.18 19.93 18.03
C GLN A 132 -46.18 20.83 17.30
N ILE A 133 -46.53 22.11 17.04
CA ILE A 133 -45.61 23.10 16.47
C ILE A 133 -44.39 23.28 17.38
N VAL A 134 -44.62 23.54 18.66
CA VAL A 134 -43.58 23.82 19.66
C VAL A 134 -42.61 22.64 19.78
N ARG A 135 -43.14 21.43 19.94
CA ARG A 135 -42.36 20.21 19.98
C ARG A 135 -41.51 20.00 18.73
N ILE A 136 -42.05 20.21 17.53
CA ILE A 136 -41.27 20.06 16.28
C ILE A 136 -40.18 21.14 16.20
N CYS A 137 -40.47 22.37 16.61
CA CYS A 137 -39.46 23.43 16.73
C CYS A 137 -38.35 23.06 17.74
N ALA A 138 -38.69 22.46 18.88
CA ALA A 138 -37.71 21.99 19.86
C ALA A 138 -36.87 20.80 19.35
N GLU A 139 -37.47 19.85 18.63
CA GLU A 139 -36.76 18.75 17.95
C GLU A 139 -35.79 19.29 16.87
N ILE A 140 -36.18 20.33 16.13
CA ILE A 140 -35.35 21.02 15.12
C ILE A 140 -34.25 21.88 15.76
N ALA A 141 -34.51 22.49 16.92
CA ALA A 141 -33.53 23.27 17.68
C ALA A 141 -32.53 22.40 18.47
N GLY A 142 -32.86 21.12 18.72
CA GLY A 142 -32.10 20.23 19.62
C GLY A 142 -32.45 20.39 21.10
N LEU A 143 -33.58 21.05 21.42
CA LEU A 143 -34.05 21.35 22.78
C LEU A 143 -35.11 20.36 23.30
N ALA A 144 -35.46 19.31 22.55
CA ALA A 144 -36.53 18.35 22.86
C ALA A 144 -36.37 17.56 24.19
N HIS A 145 -35.26 17.72 24.91
CA HIS A 145 -35.06 17.17 26.26
C HIS A 145 -35.46 18.14 27.41
N LEU A 146 -35.87 19.38 27.09
CA LEU A 146 -36.14 20.44 28.08
C LEU A 146 -37.63 20.79 28.26
N GLU A 147 -38.54 20.17 27.51
CA GLU A 147 -39.96 20.56 27.49
C GLU A 147 -40.73 20.08 28.73
N SER A 148 -40.84 20.95 29.74
CA SER A 148 -41.93 20.90 30.71
C SER A 148 -43.18 21.58 30.11
N PRO A 149 -44.33 20.90 29.97
CA PRO A 149 -45.52 21.47 29.30
C PRO A 149 -46.21 22.64 30.03
N ALA A 150 -45.68 23.08 31.19
CA ALA A 150 -46.43 23.76 32.24
C ALA A 150 -46.85 25.22 31.98
N THR A 151 -46.44 25.83 30.86
CA THR A 151 -46.66 27.27 30.60
C THR A 151 -47.30 27.59 29.24
N PHE A 152 -47.84 26.59 28.53
CA PHE A 152 -48.54 26.86 27.27
C PHE A 152 -49.97 27.38 27.52
N LYS A 153 -50.27 28.58 27.00
CA LYS A 153 -51.60 29.20 27.09
C LYS A 153 -52.05 29.67 25.71
N VAL A 154 -53.20 29.15 25.25
CA VAL A 154 -53.88 29.62 24.04
C VAL A 154 -54.44 31.03 24.28
N ASP A 155 -54.38 31.88 23.26
CA ASP A 155 -55.11 33.15 23.25
C ASP A 155 -56.60 32.88 23.02
N GLU A 156 -57.41 33.08 24.06
CA GLU A 156 -58.86 32.93 23.98
C GLU A 156 -59.57 34.08 23.25
N GLY A 157 -58.85 35.14 22.87
CA GLY A 157 -59.38 36.30 22.12
C GLY A 157 -59.57 36.06 20.63
N ASP A 158 -58.73 35.24 19.99
CA ASP A 158 -58.84 34.83 18.58
C ASP A 158 -58.82 33.30 18.45
N LEU A 159 -60.01 32.73 18.46
CA LEU A 159 -60.29 31.31 18.22
C LEU A 159 -60.85 31.08 16.80
N THR A 160 -60.59 32.01 15.87
CA THR A 160 -61.20 31.99 14.54
C THR A 160 -60.71 30.83 13.68
N ILE A 161 -61.57 30.37 12.76
CA ILE A 161 -61.25 29.30 11.81
C ILE A 161 -60.07 29.69 10.92
N LYS A 162 -59.94 30.98 10.56
CA LYS A 162 -58.79 31.50 9.79
C LYS A 162 -57.49 31.34 10.57
N ARG A 163 -57.45 31.78 11.84
CA ARG A 163 -56.24 31.70 12.68
C ARG A 163 -55.83 30.25 12.96
N LEU A 164 -56.81 29.35 13.17
CA LEU A 164 -56.55 27.92 13.27
C LEU A 164 -56.00 27.34 11.95
N GLY A 165 -56.52 27.79 10.81
CA GLY A 165 -56.01 27.41 9.48
C GLY A 165 -54.55 27.81 9.27
N GLU A 166 -54.18 29.04 9.63
CA GLU A 166 -52.79 29.52 9.59
C GLU A 166 -51.85 28.63 10.43
N LEU A 167 -52.26 28.29 11.65
CA LEU A 167 -51.48 27.40 12.53
C LEU A 167 -51.40 25.96 11.97
N LYS A 168 -52.48 25.42 11.39
CA LYS A 168 -52.47 24.10 10.75
C LYS A 168 -51.58 24.06 9.51
N SER A 169 -51.48 25.15 8.74
CA SER A 169 -50.51 25.30 7.64
C SER A 169 -49.06 25.34 8.15
N GLN A 170 -48.78 26.13 9.19
CA GLN A 170 -47.44 26.18 9.81
C GLN A 170 -47.01 24.82 10.37
N LEU A 171 -47.93 24.09 11.00
CA LEU A 171 -47.70 22.72 11.46
C LEU A 171 -47.36 21.77 10.30
N HIS A 172 -48.08 21.86 9.17
CA HIS A 172 -47.79 21.06 7.97
C HIS A 172 -46.42 21.37 7.36
N GLU A 173 -46.03 22.65 7.27
CA GLU A 173 -44.70 23.06 6.81
C GLU A 173 -43.57 22.55 7.72
N LEU A 174 -43.74 22.63 9.04
CA LEU A 174 -42.80 22.09 10.03
C LEU A 174 -42.72 20.56 9.99
N GLN A 175 -43.84 19.86 9.77
CA GLN A 175 -43.85 18.42 9.54
C GLN A 175 -43.11 18.05 8.24
N LEU A 176 -43.20 18.86 7.19
CA LEU A 176 -42.46 18.65 5.94
C LEU A 176 -40.94 18.84 6.13
N ASP A 177 -40.51 19.91 6.81
CA ASP A 177 -39.09 20.15 7.12
C ASP A 177 -38.52 19.04 8.03
N LYS A 178 -39.25 18.66 9.08
CA LYS A 178 -38.88 17.51 9.94
C LYS A 178 -38.66 16.22 9.12
N ASN A 179 -39.55 15.92 8.16
CA ASN A 179 -39.40 14.75 7.29
C ASN A 179 -38.20 14.88 6.32
N LEU A 180 -37.93 16.08 5.79
CA LEU A 180 -36.77 16.34 4.94
C LEU A 180 -35.45 16.20 5.71
N ARG A 181 -35.37 16.76 6.93
CA ARG A 181 -34.23 16.60 7.84
C ARG A 181 -33.98 15.14 8.20
N LEU A 182 -35.03 14.38 8.53
CA LEU A 182 -34.89 12.96 8.87
C LEU A 182 -34.33 12.13 7.70
N LYS A 183 -34.77 12.40 6.45
CA LYS A 183 -34.18 11.81 5.24
C LYS A 183 -32.70 12.19 5.10
N LYS A 184 -32.35 13.46 5.33
CA LYS A 184 -30.95 13.93 5.26
C LYS A 184 -30.06 13.31 6.36
N VAL A 185 -30.56 13.15 7.58
CA VAL A 185 -29.87 12.44 8.68
C VAL A 185 -29.61 10.98 8.30
N ASN A 186 -30.62 10.27 7.77
CA ASN A 186 -30.47 8.88 7.33
C ASN A 186 -29.40 8.76 6.24
N ALA A 187 -29.48 9.55 5.16
CA ALA A 187 -28.51 9.52 4.07
C ALA A 187 -27.07 9.87 4.50
N LEU A 188 -26.89 10.75 5.49
CA LEU A 188 -25.57 11.03 6.06
C LEU A 188 -25.05 9.86 6.90
N VAL A 189 -25.90 9.21 7.71
CA VAL A 189 -25.54 8.01 8.50
C VAL A 189 -25.24 6.81 7.59
N GLU A 190 -25.98 6.64 6.50
CA GLU A 190 -25.74 5.65 5.45
C GLU A 190 -24.36 5.89 4.79
N SER A 191 -24.04 7.14 4.42
CA SER A 191 -22.71 7.46 3.88
C SER A 191 -21.57 7.28 4.89
N ILE A 192 -21.79 7.55 6.18
CA ILE A 192 -20.82 7.20 7.24
C ILE A 192 -20.64 5.67 7.31
N HIS A 193 -21.72 4.90 7.27
CA HIS A 193 -21.66 3.43 7.28
C HIS A 193 -20.85 2.89 6.09
N GLU A 194 -21.10 3.35 4.86
CA GLU A 194 -20.34 2.97 3.67
C GLU A 194 -18.84 3.28 3.81
N LEU A 195 -18.49 4.48 4.27
CA LEU A 195 -17.10 4.90 4.46
C LEU A 195 -16.40 4.09 5.57
N CYS A 196 -17.09 3.82 6.68
CA CYS A 196 -16.60 2.96 7.74
C CYS A 196 -16.40 1.51 7.28
N MET A 197 -17.30 0.96 6.46
CA MET A 197 -17.18 -0.39 5.90
C MET A 197 -15.98 -0.55 4.97
N VAL A 198 -15.69 0.45 4.11
CA VAL A 198 -14.52 0.40 3.20
C VAL A 198 -13.19 0.54 3.95
N MET A 199 -13.17 1.32 5.03
CA MET A 199 -11.95 1.63 5.80
C MET A 199 -11.79 0.78 7.10
N SER A 200 -12.69 -0.17 7.37
CA SER A 200 -12.79 -0.91 8.64
C SER A 200 -12.74 -0.03 9.89
N VAL A 201 -13.46 1.09 9.88
CA VAL A 201 -13.54 2.03 11.02
C VAL A 201 -14.77 1.72 11.88
N GLU A 202 -14.63 1.82 13.20
CA GLU A 202 -15.71 1.55 14.17
C GLU A 202 -16.89 2.52 14.00
N LEU A 203 -17.96 2.06 13.35
CA LEU A 203 -19.17 2.85 13.11
C LEU A 203 -19.79 3.41 14.40
N ASN A 204 -19.93 2.58 15.44
CA ASN A 204 -20.58 2.98 16.69
C ASN A 204 -19.81 4.09 17.43
N LYS A 205 -18.46 4.06 17.36
CA LYS A 205 -17.59 5.09 17.91
C LYS A 205 -17.70 6.38 17.09
N THR A 206 -17.55 6.28 15.77
CA THR A 206 -17.69 7.39 14.82
C THR A 206 -19.03 8.13 14.95
N LEU A 207 -20.11 7.39 15.20
CA LEU A 207 -21.45 7.96 15.43
C LEU A 207 -21.64 8.51 16.86
N SER A 208 -20.98 7.96 17.88
CA SER A 208 -21.07 8.47 19.26
C SER A 208 -20.36 9.82 19.42
N GLU A 209 -19.25 10.01 18.70
CA GLU A 209 -18.52 11.29 18.60
C GLU A 209 -19.36 12.41 17.95
N VAL A 210 -20.32 12.04 17.08
CA VAL A 210 -21.31 12.97 16.50
C VAL A 210 -22.44 13.28 17.47
N HIS A 211 -23.15 12.26 17.97
CA HIS A 211 -24.19 12.41 18.99
C HIS A 211 -24.57 11.08 19.66
N SER A 212 -24.73 11.08 20.99
CA SER A 212 -25.06 9.89 21.79
C SER A 212 -26.41 9.23 21.46
N CYS A 213 -27.29 9.89 20.71
CA CYS A 213 -28.53 9.27 20.21
C CYS A 213 -28.27 8.21 19.12
N PHE A 214 -27.09 8.19 18.49
CA PHE A 214 -26.78 7.22 17.44
C PHE A 214 -26.05 5.96 17.95
N SER A 215 -25.39 6.02 19.11
CA SER A 215 -24.72 4.84 19.70
C SER A 215 -25.70 3.88 20.39
N ASN A 216 -26.81 4.40 20.93
CA ASN A 216 -27.67 3.66 21.84
C ASN A 216 -28.93 3.13 21.13
N SER A 217 -28.80 1.99 20.43
CA SER A 217 -29.91 1.20 19.85
C SER A 217 -31.04 0.83 20.85
N ARG A 218 -30.80 1.04 22.15
CA ARG A 218 -31.71 0.72 23.26
C ARG A 218 -32.48 1.93 23.83
N ASN A 219 -32.22 3.15 23.35
CA ASN A 219 -32.92 4.36 23.80
C ASN A 219 -34.10 4.69 22.88
N ASN A 220 -35.31 4.81 23.44
CA ASN A 220 -36.53 5.22 22.72
C ASN A 220 -36.58 6.72 22.35
N HIS A 221 -35.41 7.37 22.23
CA HIS A 221 -35.32 8.77 21.81
C HIS A 221 -35.18 8.84 20.29
N SER A 222 -35.96 9.72 19.66
CA SER A 222 -35.87 9.97 18.22
C SER A 222 -34.46 10.43 17.82
N LYS A 223 -33.97 9.98 16.65
CA LYS A 223 -32.73 10.49 16.05
C LYS A 223 -32.75 12.02 16.04
N SER A 224 -31.68 12.66 16.51
CA SER A 224 -31.58 14.12 16.47
C SER A 224 -31.58 14.62 15.02
N ILE A 225 -32.42 15.63 14.76
CA ILE A 225 -32.58 16.30 13.46
C ILE A 225 -32.09 17.75 13.48
N SER A 226 -31.37 18.14 14.54
CA SER A 226 -30.97 19.53 14.76
C SER A 226 -29.94 20.02 13.74
N ASN A 227 -29.88 21.34 13.54
CA ASN A 227 -28.88 21.98 12.68
C ASN A 227 -27.45 21.58 13.07
N ASP A 228 -27.18 21.52 14.38
CA ASP A 228 -25.89 21.12 14.95
C ASP A 228 -25.56 19.64 14.64
N THR A 229 -26.50 18.72 14.86
CA THR A 229 -26.30 17.30 14.53
C THR A 229 -26.09 17.09 13.03
N LEU A 230 -26.85 17.79 12.17
CA LEU A 230 -26.67 17.76 10.72
C LEU A 230 -25.30 18.33 10.29
N ALA A 231 -24.79 19.35 10.97
CA ALA A 231 -23.47 19.91 10.70
C ALA A 231 -22.35 18.95 11.12
N ARG A 232 -22.45 18.33 12.31
CA ARG A 232 -21.49 17.30 12.79
C ARG A 232 -21.47 16.09 11.85
N LEU A 233 -22.64 15.54 11.49
CA LEU A 233 -22.75 14.44 10.52
C LEU A 233 -22.07 14.79 9.18
N GLY A 234 -22.33 16.00 8.65
CA GLY A 234 -21.71 16.48 7.41
C GLY A 234 -20.19 16.63 7.51
N GLY A 235 -19.68 17.13 8.65
CA GLY A 235 -18.25 17.22 8.95
C GLY A 235 -17.58 15.86 9.03
N THR A 236 -18.21 14.89 9.70
CA THR A 236 -17.71 13.51 9.80
C THR A 236 -17.69 12.82 8.44
N VAL A 237 -18.73 12.96 7.61
CA VAL A 237 -18.71 12.47 6.21
C VAL A 237 -17.57 13.10 5.41
N HIS A 238 -17.29 14.40 5.59
CA HIS A 238 -16.17 15.06 4.91
C HIS A 238 -14.82 14.51 5.39
N ALA A 239 -14.60 14.40 6.70
CA ALA A 239 -13.37 13.86 7.28
C ALA A 239 -13.08 12.43 6.80
N LEU A 240 -14.08 11.54 6.86
CA LEU A 240 -13.97 10.16 6.38
C LEU A 240 -13.69 10.08 4.87
N LYS A 241 -14.23 11.00 4.05
CA LYS A 241 -13.89 11.08 2.62
C LYS A 241 -12.46 11.53 2.37
N GLN A 242 -11.94 12.47 3.17
CA GLN A 242 -10.52 12.86 3.10
C GLN A 242 -9.60 11.71 3.53
N GLU A 243 -9.93 11.00 4.61
CA GLU A 243 -9.14 9.85 5.05
C GLU A 243 -9.18 8.72 4.02
N LYS A 244 -10.34 8.43 3.39
CA LYS A 244 -10.45 7.47 2.29
C LYS A 244 -9.49 7.81 1.14
N LEU A 245 -9.42 9.09 0.75
CA LEU A 245 -8.51 9.57 -0.29
C LEU A 245 -7.03 9.41 0.11
N GLN A 246 -6.67 9.74 1.35
CA GLN A 246 -5.29 9.59 1.85
C GLN A 246 -4.87 8.12 1.94
N ARG A 247 -5.74 7.25 2.48
CA ARG A 247 -5.51 5.80 2.57
C ARG A 247 -5.41 5.16 1.19
N LEU A 248 -6.30 5.50 0.26
CA LEU A 248 -6.24 5.02 -1.12
C LEU A 248 -4.93 5.45 -1.77
N LYS A 249 -4.57 6.73 -1.73
CA LYS A 249 -3.30 7.18 -2.33
C LYS A 249 -2.09 6.44 -1.76
N LYS A 250 -1.98 6.31 -0.43
CA LYS A 250 -0.86 5.57 0.20
C LYS A 250 -0.81 4.11 -0.29
N LEU A 251 -1.96 3.47 -0.48
CA LEU A 251 -2.04 2.11 -1.02
C LEU A 251 -1.66 2.03 -2.51
N GLN A 252 -1.97 3.06 -3.30
CA GLN A 252 -1.59 3.16 -4.72
C GLN A 252 -0.08 3.39 -4.89
N ASP A 253 0.51 4.29 -4.08
CA ASP A 253 1.95 4.56 -4.05
C ASP A 253 2.73 3.28 -3.65
N LEU A 254 2.27 2.58 -2.60
CA LEU A 254 2.85 1.30 -2.17
C LEU A 254 2.65 0.16 -3.18
N GLY A 255 1.45 0.03 -3.76
CA GLY A 255 1.16 -1.00 -4.77
C GLY A 255 2.01 -0.85 -6.03
N SER A 256 2.25 0.39 -6.46
CA SER A 256 3.18 0.70 -7.56
C SER A 256 4.61 0.27 -7.21
N THR A 257 5.04 0.59 -5.98
CA THR A 257 6.36 0.18 -5.45
C THR A 257 6.51 -1.35 -5.39
N LEU A 258 5.44 -2.09 -5.02
CA LEU A 258 5.45 -3.56 -5.04
C LEU A 258 5.61 -4.11 -6.46
N ILE A 259 4.92 -3.56 -7.45
CA ILE A 259 5.07 -4.00 -8.86
C ILE A 259 6.49 -3.74 -9.36
N GLU A 260 7.08 -2.58 -9.06
CA GLU A 260 8.48 -2.29 -9.41
C GLU A 260 9.45 -3.28 -8.74
N LEU A 261 9.24 -3.62 -7.47
CA LEU A 261 10.08 -4.57 -6.75
C LEU A 261 9.88 -6.01 -7.24
N TRP A 262 8.66 -6.45 -7.55
CA TRP A 262 8.41 -7.78 -8.09
C TRP A 262 9.04 -7.98 -9.47
N ASN A 263 8.95 -6.96 -10.35
CA ASN A 263 9.59 -6.95 -11.66
C ASN A 263 11.12 -6.91 -11.58
N LEU A 264 11.69 -6.25 -10.57
CA LEU A 264 13.14 -6.17 -10.37
C LEU A 264 13.74 -7.43 -9.73
N MET A 265 12.93 -8.19 -8.99
CA MET A 265 13.36 -9.33 -8.18
C MET A 265 12.87 -10.69 -8.72
N ASP A 266 12.26 -10.72 -9.92
CA ASP A 266 11.62 -11.88 -10.54
C ASP A 266 10.69 -12.65 -9.56
N THR A 267 9.90 -11.92 -8.76
CA THR A 267 9.10 -12.50 -7.66
C THR A 267 8.02 -13.44 -8.21
N PRO A 268 7.89 -14.69 -7.69
CA PRO A 268 6.97 -15.67 -8.25
C PRO A 268 5.49 -15.24 -8.10
N VAL A 269 4.68 -15.58 -9.10
CA VAL A 269 3.28 -15.15 -9.21
C VAL A 269 2.43 -15.59 -8.00
N ASP A 270 2.76 -16.70 -7.34
CA ASP A 270 2.06 -17.19 -6.13
C ASP A 270 2.40 -16.41 -4.83
N GLU A 271 3.42 -15.55 -4.86
CA GLU A 271 3.60 -14.49 -3.85
C GLU A 271 2.82 -13.23 -4.26
N GLN A 272 2.87 -12.83 -5.54
CA GLN A 272 2.14 -11.67 -6.06
C GLN A 272 0.61 -11.75 -5.83
N LYS A 273 0.00 -12.92 -6.11
CA LYS A 273 -1.47 -13.18 -5.98
C LYS A 273 -2.08 -12.76 -4.64
N ARG A 274 -1.29 -12.79 -3.56
CA ARG A 274 -1.74 -12.41 -2.20
C ARG A 274 -2.15 -10.93 -2.15
N PHE A 275 -1.61 -10.13 -3.04
CA PHE A 275 -1.80 -8.69 -3.15
C PHE A 275 -2.59 -8.28 -4.41
N ASP A 276 -3.24 -9.22 -5.13
CA ASP A 276 -4.10 -8.92 -6.30
C ASP A 276 -5.15 -7.84 -6.01
N HIS A 277 -5.67 -7.81 -4.78
CA HIS A 277 -6.58 -6.78 -4.31
C HIS A 277 -5.95 -5.38 -4.31
N VAL A 278 -4.68 -5.24 -3.92
CA VAL A 278 -3.90 -3.99 -3.98
C VAL A 278 -3.64 -3.62 -5.44
N THR A 279 -3.18 -4.58 -6.25
CA THR A 279 -2.93 -4.40 -7.69
C THR A 279 -4.16 -3.83 -8.40
N SER A 280 -5.37 -4.29 -8.03
CA SER A 280 -6.63 -3.79 -8.59
C SER A 280 -6.97 -2.35 -8.19
N LEU A 281 -6.46 -1.87 -7.04
CA LEU A 281 -6.72 -0.55 -6.48
C LEU A 281 -5.76 0.54 -6.98
N ILE A 282 -4.60 0.17 -7.55
CA ILE A 282 -3.61 1.12 -8.12
C ILE A 282 -4.25 2.10 -9.10
N SER A 283 -5.13 1.61 -9.98
CA SER A 283 -5.84 2.40 -10.99
C SER A 283 -7.26 2.83 -10.59
N ALA A 284 -7.69 2.56 -9.36
CA ALA A 284 -9.06 2.82 -8.92
C ALA A 284 -9.30 4.29 -8.53
N THR A 285 -10.49 4.82 -8.85
CA THR A 285 -10.94 6.13 -8.36
C THR A 285 -11.63 5.99 -7.00
N SER A 286 -11.59 7.03 -6.16
CA SER A 286 -12.15 6.99 -4.80
C SER A 286 -13.62 6.58 -4.76
N ASP A 287 -14.42 6.96 -5.75
CA ASP A 287 -15.85 6.58 -5.84
C ASP A 287 -16.07 5.14 -6.30
N ALA A 288 -15.13 4.54 -7.04
CA ALA A 288 -15.19 3.13 -7.46
C ALA A 288 -14.81 2.15 -6.33
N VAL A 289 -14.06 2.60 -5.31
CA VAL A 289 -13.65 1.75 -4.19
C VAL A 289 -14.81 1.55 -3.21
N THR A 290 -15.57 0.47 -3.39
CA THR A 290 -16.70 0.06 -2.54
C THR A 290 -16.47 -1.27 -1.80
N CYS A 291 -15.30 -1.88 -1.95
CA CYS A 291 -14.94 -3.13 -1.28
C CYS A 291 -14.85 -2.95 0.26
N ASN A 292 -15.44 -3.87 1.00
CA ASN A 292 -15.36 -3.88 2.47
C ASN A 292 -13.91 -4.12 2.93
N GLY A 293 -13.41 -3.30 3.84
CA GLY A 293 -12.08 -3.41 4.45
C GLY A 293 -10.87 -3.22 3.54
N CYS A 294 -11.05 -2.96 2.24
CA CYS A 294 -9.93 -2.86 1.31
C CYS A 294 -9.06 -1.59 1.48
N LEU A 295 -9.51 -0.62 2.30
CA LEU A 295 -8.71 0.52 2.78
C LEU A 295 -8.54 0.49 4.31
N ALA A 296 -8.54 -0.70 4.93
CA ALA A 296 -8.25 -0.86 6.35
C ALA A 296 -6.75 -0.61 6.67
N LEU A 297 -6.45 -0.25 7.92
CA LEU A 297 -5.08 0.11 8.33
C LEU A 297 -4.14 -1.10 8.31
N ASP A 298 -4.63 -2.27 8.70
CA ASP A 298 -3.90 -3.54 8.68
C ASP A 298 -3.54 -3.99 7.26
N VAL A 299 -4.40 -3.73 6.28
CA VAL A 299 -4.09 -3.97 4.85
C VAL A 299 -2.96 -3.05 4.39
N ILE A 300 -3.04 -1.75 4.70
CA ILE A 300 -2.00 -0.77 4.35
C ILE A 300 -0.68 -1.07 5.06
N GLU A 301 -0.73 -1.60 6.30
CA GLU A 301 0.43 -2.04 7.08
C GLU A 301 1.07 -3.30 6.49
N GLN A 302 0.29 -4.34 6.18
CA GLN A 302 0.78 -5.58 5.54
C GLN A 302 1.49 -5.29 4.21
N VAL A 303 0.94 -4.39 3.39
CA VAL A 303 1.53 -3.95 2.12
C VAL A 303 2.83 -3.18 2.33
N GLY A 304 2.90 -2.31 3.36
CA GLY A 304 4.13 -1.62 3.75
C GLY A 304 5.22 -2.58 4.20
N ILE A 305 4.88 -3.53 5.07
CA ILE A 305 5.80 -4.57 5.57
C ILE A 305 6.36 -5.42 4.43
N GLU A 306 5.55 -5.77 3.43
CA GLU A 306 6.03 -6.51 2.24
C GLU A 306 6.96 -5.66 1.35
N ALA A 307 6.65 -4.38 1.14
CA ALA A 307 7.53 -3.48 0.40
C ALA A 307 8.88 -3.29 1.11
N ASP A 308 8.89 -3.16 2.43
CA ASP A 308 10.11 -3.10 3.24
C ASP A 308 10.89 -4.42 3.20
N ARG A 309 10.20 -5.58 3.30
CA ARG A 309 10.80 -6.92 3.15
C ARG A 309 11.51 -7.06 1.80
N LEU A 310 10.86 -6.65 0.72
CA LEU A 310 11.41 -6.71 -0.64
C LEU A 310 12.57 -5.73 -0.84
N ASN A 311 12.54 -4.54 -0.23
CA ASN A 311 13.66 -3.60 -0.23
C ASN A 311 14.89 -4.16 0.52
N VAL A 312 14.68 -4.81 1.67
CA VAL A 312 15.77 -5.51 2.41
C VAL A 312 16.32 -6.69 1.60
N LEU A 313 15.46 -7.48 0.94
CA LEU A 313 15.87 -8.57 0.07
C LEU A 313 16.67 -8.08 -1.15
N LYS A 314 16.24 -6.97 -1.77
CA LYS A 314 16.95 -6.27 -2.85
C LYS A 314 18.34 -5.82 -2.41
N ALA A 315 18.47 -5.16 -1.25
CA ALA A 315 19.77 -4.75 -0.71
C ALA A 315 20.69 -5.96 -0.43
N SER A 316 20.15 -7.03 0.14
CA SER A 316 20.87 -8.28 0.39
C SER A 316 21.37 -8.94 -0.90
N LYS A 317 20.53 -9.01 -1.94
CA LYS A 317 20.91 -9.52 -3.27
C LYS A 317 21.93 -8.62 -3.99
N MET A 318 21.85 -7.31 -3.80
CA MET A 318 22.84 -6.37 -4.33
C MET A 318 24.21 -6.58 -3.67
N LYS A 319 24.26 -6.80 -2.34
CA LYS A 319 25.48 -7.19 -1.61
C LYS A 319 26.05 -8.53 -2.11
N GLU A 320 25.20 -9.54 -2.31
CA GLU A 320 25.61 -10.83 -2.88
C GLU A 320 26.27 -10.66 -4.26
N LEU A 321 25.68 -9.82 -5.13
CA LEU A 321 26.23 -9.52 -6.44
C LEU A 321 27.58 -8.78 -6.37
N VAL A 322 27.73 -7.80 -5.47
CA VAL A 322 29.03 -7.11 -5.24
C VAL A 322 30.11 -8.10 -4.81
N LEU A 323 29.82 -9.01 -3.88
CA LEU A 323 30.77 -10.00 -3.40
C LEU A 323 31.11 -11.06 -4.46
N LYS A 324 30.15 -11.40 -5.34
CA LYS A 324 30.39 -12.26 -6.50
C LYS A 324 31.31 -11.58 -7.53
N LYS A 325 31.08 -10.30 -7.83
CA LYS A 325 31.93 -9.48 -8.72
C LYS A 325 33.35 -9.30 -8.15
N GLN A 326 33.47 -9.03 -6.85
CA GLN A 326 34.77 -9.01 -6.15
C GLN A 326 35.49 -10.37 -6.27
N SER A 327 34.78 -11.49 -6.17
CA SER A 327 35.37 -12.82 -6.33
C SER A 327 35.78 -13.12 -7.78
N GLU A 328 35.03 -12.65 -8.79
CA GLU A 328 35.42 -12.69 -10.20
C GLU A 328 36.73 -11.90 -10.45
N LEU A 329 36.85 -10.71 -9.84
CA LEU A 329 38.05 -9.87 -9.91
C LEU A 329 39.29 -10.57 -9.29
N GLU A 330 39.12 -11.15 -8.10
CA GLU A 330 40.15 -11.93 -7.40
C GLU A 330 40.57 -13.19 -8.18
N GLU A 331 39.65 -13.87 -8.86
CA GLU A 331 39.94 -15.02 -9.72
C GLU A 331 40.75 -14.62 -10.95
N ILE A 332 40.38 -13.51 -11.61
CA ILE A 332 41.10 -13.01 -12.80
C ILE A 332 42.56 -12.69 -12.46
N TYR A 333 42.82 -11.88 -11.41
CA TYR A 333 44.20 -11.53 -11.04
C TYR A 333 45.03 -12.76 -10.63
N ARG A 334 44.43 -13.69 -9.88
CA ARG A 334 45.05 -14.97 -9.49
C ARG A 334 45.39 -15.84 -10.69
N SER A 335 44.50 -15.91 -11.70
CA SER A 335 44.73 -16.67 -12.94
C SER A 335 45.90 -16.15 -13.77
N VAL A 336 46.32 -14.89 -13.57
CA VAL A 336 47.44 -14.27 -14.26
C VAL A 336 48.63 -13.96 -13.36
N HIS A 337 48.73 -14.59 -12.18
CA HIS A 337 49.86 -14.48 -11.26
C HIS A 337 50.18 -13.04 -10.84
N MET A 338 49.15 -12.22 -10.67
CA MET A 338 49.24 -10.91 -10.03
C MET A 338 48.92 -11.04 -8.55
N ASP A 339 49.52 -10.18 -7.74
CA ASP A 339 49.26 -10.13 -6.31
C ASP A 339 47.88 -9.56 -6.00
N VAL A 340 47.26 -10.05 -4.93
CA VAL A 340 45.94 -9.63 -4.45
C VAL A 340 45.95 -9.67 -2.93
N GLU A 341 45.82 -8.51 -2.28
CA GLU A 341 45.67 -8.39 -0.82
C GLU A 341 44.21 -8.68 -0.41
N SER A 342 43.69 -9.83 -0.85
CA SER A 342 42.25 -10.09 -0.97
C SER A 342 41.49 -9.96 0.34
N ASP A 343 41.99 -10.58 1.41
CA ASP A 343 41.14 -10.89 2.57
C ASP A 343 40.90 -9.67 3.46
N THR A 344 41.87 -8.77 3.55
CA THR A 344 41.74 -7.46 4.22
C THR A 344 40.82 -6.52 3.44
N ASP A 345 41.03 -6.38 2.14
CA ASP A 345 40.23 -5.48 1.29
C ASP A 345 38.77 -5.97 1.19
N ARG A 346 38.58 -7.29 1.11
CA ARG A 346 37.27 -7.94 1.14
C ARG A 346 36.54 -7.71 2.46
N GLN A 347 37.24 -7.74 3.60
CA GLN A 347 36.63 -7.42 4.89
C GLN A 347 36.31 -5.93 5.04
N ILE A 348 37.17 -5.04 4.54
CA ILE A 348 36.91 -3.59 4.49
C ILE A 348 35.67 -3.29 3.62
N LEU A 349 35.56 -3.94 2.45
CA LEU A 349 34.40 -3.87 1.56
C LEU A 349 33.10 -4.35 2.24
N ILE A 350 33.14 -5.50 2.91
CA ILE A 350 31.99 -6.03 3.66
C ILE A 350 31.55 -5.03 4.75
N ASN A 351 32.50 -4.54 5.55
CA ASN A 351 32.22 -3.57 6.61
C ASN A 351 31.67 -2.24 6.06
N PHE A 352 32.13 -1.80 4.89
CA PHE A 352 31.63 -0.60 4.23
C PHE A 352 30.18 -0.76 3.75
N ILE A 353 29.85 -1.90 3.14
CA ILE A 353 28.48 -2.25 2.74
C ILE A 353 27.56 -2.32 3.96
N ASP A 354 27.97 -3.08 5.00
CA ASP A 354 27.16 -3.28 6.21
C ASP A 354 27.04 -2.01 7.09
N SER A 355 27.83 -0.97 6.82
CA SER A 355 27.64 0.36 7.42
C SER A 355 26.45 1.14 6.85
N GLY A 356 25.83 0.68 5.76
CA GLY A 356 24.72 1.34 5.08
C GLY A 356 25.08 2.64 4.33
N LYS A 357 26.37 2.98 4.26
CA LYS A 357 26.88 4.23 3.62
C LYS A 357 27.28 4.07 2.15
N ALA A 358 27.20 2.85 1.62
CA ALA A 358 27.60 2.53 0.26
C ALA A 358 26.39 2.59 -0.70
N ASP A 359 26.46 3.39 -1.76
CA ASP A 359 25.59 3.17 -2.92
C ASP A 359 26.04 1.87 -3.61
N LEU A 360 25.17 0.87 -3.58
CA LEU A 360 25.47 -0.46 -4.11
C LEU A 360 25.41 -0.51 -5.64
N CYS A 361 24.72 0.43 -6.29
CA CYS A 361 24.66 0.55 -7.74
C CYS A 361 25.96 1.18 -8.28
N GLU A 362 26.42 2.28 -7.68
CA GLU A 362 27.73 2.88 -8.01
C GLU A 362 28.88 1.90 -7.72
N LEU A 363 28.82 1.21 -6.58
CA LEU A 363 29.82 0.21 -6.19
C LEU A 363 29.86 -0.98 -7.18
N LEU A 364 28.72 -1.41 -7.72
CA LEU A 364 28.67 -2.43 -8.77
C LEU A 364 29.29 -1.94 -10.08
N GLY A 365 28.93 -0.74 -10.56
CA GLY A 365 29.58 -0.16 -11.76
C GLY A 365 31.10 -0.02 -11.59
N GLY A 366 31.54 0.39 -10.40
CA GLY A 366 32.95 0.45 -10.02
C GLY A 366 33.63 -0.93 -9.87
N MET A 367 32.89 -2.00 -9.59
CA MET A 367 33.40 -3.39 -9.67
C MET A 367 33.55 -3.83 -11.13
N GLU A 368 32.54 -3.60 -11.97
CA GLU A 368 32.55 -4.03 -13.37
C GLU A 368 33.67 -3.35 -14.18
N ASN A 369 33.90 -2.05 -13.95
CA ASN A 369 35.03 -1.34 -14.55
C ASN A 369 36.41 -1.87 -14.09
N ARG A 370 36.52 -2.34 -12.83
CA ARG A 370 37.74 -3.01 -12.33
C ARG A 370 37.93 -4.39 -12.96
N ILE A 371 36.86 -5.15 -13.16
CA ILE A 371 36.86 -6.47 -13.82
C ILE A 371 37.25 -6.32 -15.30
N GLU A 372 36.76 -5.30 -15.99
CA GLU A 372 37.15 -4.99 -17.38
C GLU A 372 38.66 -4.72 -17.48
N LYS A 373 39.20 -3.84 -16.61
CA LYS A 373 40.64 -3.57 -16.51
C LYS A 373 41.46 -4.83 -16.17
N ALA A 374 40.97 -5.69 -15.27
CA ALA A 374 41.62 -6.96 -14.96
C ALA A 374 41.63 -7.92 -16.16
N LYS A 375 40.56 -7.96 -16.96
CA LYS A 375 40.49 -8.74 -18.21
C LYS A 375 41.42 -8.20 -19.30
N GLU A 376 41.60 -6.88 -19.39
CA GLU A 376 42.60 -6.24 -20.26
C GLU A 376 44.03 -6.62 -19.82
N GLN A 377 44.34 -6.47 -18.53
CA GLN A 377 45.64 -6.85 -17.96
C GLN A 377 45.94 -8.32 -18.19
N ALA A 378 44.98 -9.21 -17.93
CA ALA A 378 45.09 -10.64 -18.18
C ALA A 378 45.36 -10.96 -19.66
N SER A 379 44.65 -10.27 -20.57
CA SER A 379 44.85 -10.40 -22.01
C SER A 379 46.26 -9.95 -22.44
N SER A 380 46.80 -8.87 -21.86
CA SER A 380 48.16 -8.39 -22.15
C SER A 380 49.25 -9.34 -21.62
N ARG A 381 49.03 -9.96 -20.45
CA ARG A 381 49.97 -10.90 -19.82
C ARG A 381 49.96 -12.29 -20.50
N LYS A 382 48.90 -12.62 -21.24
CA LYS A 382 48.68 -13.94 -21.84
C LYS A 382 49.86 -14.50 -22.64
N GLU A 383 50.44 -13.74 -23.57
CA GLU A 383 51.55 -14.25 -24.42
C GLU A 383 52.81 -14.58 -23.59
N ILE A 384 53.03 -13.83 -22.50
CA ILE A 384 54.15 -14.06 -21.58
C ILE A 384 53.87 -15.30 -20.72
N LEU A 385 52.67 -15.41 -20.14
CA LEU A 385 52.28 -16.58 -19.33
C LEU A 385 52.29 -17.88 -20.15
N GLU A 386 51.82 -17.84 -21.39
CA GLU A 386 51.91 -18.95 -22.34
C GLU A 386 53.36 -19.37 -22.67
N LYS A 387 54.35 -18.48 -22.46
CA LYS A 387 55.78 -18.77 -22.64
C LYS A 387 56.45 -19.20 -21.33
N VAL A 388 56.03 -18.63 -20.19
CA VAL A 388 56.39 -19.12 -18.85
C VAL A 388 56.02 -20.59 -18.71
N GLU A 389 54.81 -20.98 -19.09
CA GLU A 389 54.37 -22.38 -18.97
C GLU A 389 55.21 -23.34 -19.84
N LYS A 390 55.47 -22.95 -21.09
CA LYS A 390 56.35 -23.72 -22.01
C LYS A 390 57.79 -23.83 -21.48
N TRP A 391 58.28 -22.79 -20.80
CA TRP A 391 59.58 -22.79 -20.13
C TRP A 391 59.59 -23.64 -18.84
N LYS A 392 58.53 -23.57 -18.00
CA LYS A 392 58.38 -24.40 -16.79
C LYS A 392 58.44 -25.88 -17.15
N ILE A 393 57.60 -26.34 -18.08
CA ILE A 393 57.58 -27.73 -18.58
C ILE A 393 58.97 -28.14 -19.11
N ALA A 394 59.68 -27.26 -19.82
CA ALA A 394 61.03 -27.54 -20.28
C ALA A 394 62.04 -27.66 -19.13
N SER A 395 61.94 -26.81 -18.10
CA SER A 395 62.78 -26.86 -16.89
C SER A 395 62.50 -28.08 -16.01
N GLU A 396 61.28 -28.60 -16.01
CA GLU A 396 60.90 -29.84 -15.33
C GLU A 396 61.44 -31.07 -16.05
N GLU A 397 61.38 -31.11 -17.39
CA GLU A 397 62.09 -32.13 -18.17
C GLU A 397 63.63 -32.00 -18.04
N GLU A 398 64.18 -30.79 -17.82
CA GLU A 398 65.61 -30.61 -17.49
C GLU A 398 65.96 -31.24 -16.15
N ARG A 399 65.16 -31.01 -15.10
CA ARG A 399 65.33 -31.64 -13.78
C ARG A 399 65.20 -33.16 -13.86
N TRP A 400 64.15 -33.66 -14.53
CA TRP A 400 63.93 -35.08 -14.75
C TRP A 400 65.08 -35.74 -15.52
N LEU A 401 65.64 -35.05 -16.53
CA LEU A 401 66.80 -35.52 -17.27
C LEU A 401 68.09 -35.51 -16.41
N ASP A 402 68.31 -34.46 -15.60
CA ASP A 402 69.43 -34.37 -14.66
C ASP A 402 69.42 -35.57 -13.69
N ASP A 403 68.26 -35.92 -13.13
CA ASP A 403 68.12 -37.05 -12.21
C ASP A 403 68.19 -38.41 -12.92
N TYR A 404 67.61 -38.53 -14.12
CA TYR A 404 67.76 -39.73 -14.94
C TYR A 404 69.20 -39.91 -15.46
N GLU A 405 70.02 -38.85 -15.58
CA GLU A 405 71.47 -38.94 -15.86
C GLU A 405 72.33 -39.22 -14.62
N ARG A 406 71.77 -39.16 -13.41
CA ARG A 406 72.42 -39.58 -12.15
C ARG A 406 72.13 -41.03 -11.75
N ASP A 407 71.02 -41.61 -12.21
CA ASP A 407 70.63 -42.98 -11.87
C ASP A 407 71.62 -44.03 -12.43
N GLN A 408 72.31 -44.72 -11.52
CA GLN A 408 73.23 -45.81 -11.87
C GLN A 408 72.50 -47.05 -12.45
N ASN A 409 71.22 -47.23 -12.14
CA ASN A 409 70.39 -48.34 -12.62
C ASN A 409 69.72 -48.07 -13.98
N ARG A 410 69.98 -46.90 -14.59
CA ARG A 410 69.41 -46.40 -15.85
C ARG A 410 69.34 -47.41 -17.01
N TYR A 411 70.29 -48.35 -17.05
CA TYR A 411 70.47 -49.35 -18.11
C TYR A 411 70.08 -50.77 -17.71
N ASN A 412 69.64 -51.03 -16.47
CA ASN A 412 69.20 -52.35 -16.04
C ASN A 412 67.99 -52.83 -16.87
N THR A 413 67.98 -54.11 -17.24
CA THR A 413 67.14 -54.72 -18.31
C THR A 413 65.64 -54.85 -17.99
N GLY A 414 65.03 -53.84 -17.37
CA GLY A 414 63.61 -53.79 -17.02
C GLY A 414 62.68 -53.48 -18.19
N ARG A 415 61.40 -53.86 -18.06
CA ARG A 415 60.33 -53.66 -19.06
C ARG A 415 59.88 -52.18 -19.16
N GLY A 416 60.80 -51.30 -19.56
CA GLY A 416 60.55 -49.86 -19.68
C GLY A 416 61.70 -49.03 -20.27
N VAL A 417 62.96 -49.50 -20.19
CA VAL A 417 64.17 -48.72 -20.55
C VAL A 417 64.07 -47.99 -21.89
N HIS A 418 63.64 -48.67 -22.94
CA HIS A 418 63.51 -48.08 -24.29
C HIS A 418 62.49 -46.92 -24.37
N LYS A 419 61.47 -46.88 -23.50
CA LYS A 419 60.56 -45.73 -23.38
C LYS A 419 61.25 -44.57 -22.66
N ASN A 420 61.94 -44.83 -21.55
CA ASN A 420 62.63 -43.81 -20.76
C ASN A 420 63.81 -43.19 -21.55
N LEU A 421 64.56 -44.01 -22.29
CA LEU A 421 65.61 -43.54 -23.20
C LEU A 421 65.04 -42.65 -24.32
N LYS A 422 63.86 -42.98 -24.86
CA LYS A 422 63.14 -42.13 -25.83
C LYS A 422 62.55 -40.85 -25.21
N ARG A 423 62.17 -40.84 -23.93
CA ARG A 423 61.85 -39.59 -23.21
C ARG A 423 63.11 -38.75 -23.02
N ALA A 424 64.21 -39.34 -22.56
CA ALA A 424 65.46 -38.64 -22.33
C ALA A 424 66.04 -37.99 -23.60
N GLU A 425 65.94 -38.65 -24.75
CA GLU A 425 66.41 -38.04 -26.01
C GLU A 425 65.49 -36.89 -26.47
N LYS A 426 64.16 -37.01 -26.26
CA LYS A 426 63.23 -35.88 -26.45
C LYS A 426 63.49 -34.74 -25.46
N ALA A 427 63.78 -35.07 -24.20
CA ALA A 427 64.12 -34.10 -23.15
C ALA A 427 65.40 -33.36 -23.51
N ARG A 428 66.46 -34.02 -23.99
CA ARG A 428 67.68 -33.36 -24.49
C ARG A 428 67.40 -32.37 -25.62
N ILE A 429 66.51 -32.70 -26.55
CA ILE A 429 66.07 -31.82 -27.66
C ILE A 429 65.19 -30.65 -27.18
N LEU A 430 64.58 -30.75 -26.00
CA LEU A 430 63.85 -29.66 -25.34
C LEU A 430 64.80 -28.78 -24.50
N VAL A 431 65.67 -29.41 -23.71
CA VAL A 431 66.70 -28.78 -22.86
C VAL A 431 67.69 -27.95 -23.68
N SER A 432 68.09 -28.41 -24.87
CA SER A 432 68.95 -27.62 -25.76
C SER A 432 68.28 -26.34 -26.29
N LYS A 433 66.95 -26.22 -26.18
CA LYS A 433 66.19 -25.03 -26.57
C LYS A 433 65.90 -24.08 -25.41
N ILE A 434 66.11 -24.50 -24.15
CA ILE A 434 65.85 -23.68 -22.96
C ILE A 434 66.54 -22.30 -23.01
N PRO A 435 67.82 -22.15 -23.41
CA PRO A 435 68.45 -20.82 -23.52
C PRO A 435 67.68 -19.88 -24.45
N SER A 436 67.29 -20.36 -25.64
CA SER A 436 66.51 -19.56 -26.59
C SER A 436 65.08 -19.29 -26.08
N MET A 437 64.48 -20.20 -25.29
CA MET A 437 63.19 -19.92 -24.63
C MET A 437 63.33 -18.80 -23.59
N ILE A 438 64.40 -18.79 -22.79
CA ILE A 438 64.68 -17.72 -21.83
C ILE A 438 64.91 -16.39 -22.56
N GLU A 439 65.75 -16.36 -23.60
CA GLU A 439 66.02 -15.15 -24.40
C GLU A 439 64.72 -14.55 -24.98
N ASN A 440 63.89 -15.39 -25.61
CA ASN A 440 62.61 -14.97 -26.21
C ASN A 440 61.58 -14.53 -25.15
N LEU A 441 61.60 -15.12 -23.96
CA LEU A 441 60.72 -14.76 -22.85
C LEU A 441 61.18 -13.44 -22.21
N SER A 442 62.46 -13.31 -21.88
CA SER A 442 63.06 -12.08 -21.33
C SER A 442 62.94 -10.89 -22.29
N ALA A 443 63.08 -11.08 -23.60
CA ALA A 443 62.84 -10.03 -24.59
C ALA A 443 61.37 -9.57 -24.60
N LYS A 444 60.41 -10.50 -24.48
CA LYS A 444 58.98 -10.18 -24.40
C LYS A 444 58.59 -9.52 -23.08
N ILE A 445 59.19 -9.94 -21.97
CA ILE A 445 59.02 -9.28 -20.66
C ILE A 445 59.52 -7.84 -20.73
N ARG A 446 60.76 -7.60 -21.20
CA ARG A 446 61.29 -6.23 -21.32
C ARG A 446 60.45 -5.34 -22.23
N ALA A 447 59.90 -5.88 -23.32
CA ALA A 447 58.98 -5.14 -24.19
C ALA A 447 57.66 -4.77 -23.49
N TRP A 448 57.07 -5.69 -22.71
CA TRP A 448 55.85 -5.43 -21.93
C TRP A 448 56.11 -4.45 -20.76
N GLU A 449 57.24 -4.57 -20.07
CA GLU A 449 57.67 -3.62 -19.03
C GLU A 449 57.85 -2.20 -19.60
N GLN A 450 58.36 -2.08 -20.82
CA GLN A 450 58.47 -0.81 -21.54
C GLN A 450 57.10 -0.26 -22.00
N GLU A 451 56.18 -1.12 -22.45
CA GLU A 451 54.84 -0.72 -22.88
C GLU A 451 53.96 -0.27 -21.70
N LYS A 452 54.01 -0.99 -20.57
CA LYS A 452 53.16 -0.73 -19.39
C LYS A 452 53.80 0.16 -18.34
N GLY A 453 55.11 0.42 -18.43
CA GLY A 453 55.86 1.26 -17.49
C GLY A 453 56.03 0.66 -16.09
N ILE A 454 55.73 -0.62 -15.89
CA ILE A 454 55.77 -1.32 -14.61
C ILE A 454 56.49 -2.68 -14.73
N PRO A 455 57.17 -3.17 -13.68
CA PRO A 455 57.83 -4.48 -13.71
C PRO A 455 56.85 -5.64 -13.90
N PHE A 456 57.28 -6.70 -14.61
CA PHE A 456 56.47 -7.92 -14.73
C PHE A 456 56.62 -8.76 -13.45
N MET A 457 55.72 -8.52 -12.50
CA MET A 457 55.57 -9.36 -11.32
C MET A 457 54.87 -10.68 -11.67
N TYR A 458 55.28 -11.77 -11.03
CA TYR A 458 54.72 -13.12 -11.08
C TYR A 458 54.80 -13.69 -9.66
N ASP A 459 53.66 -13.95 -9.02
CA ASP A 459 53.58 -14.46 -7.64
C ASP A 459 54.47 -13.68 -6.65
N LYS A 460 54.32 -12.35 -6.64
CA LYS A 460 55.10 -11.36 -5.85
C LYS A 460 56.58 -11.20 -6.21
N VAL A 461 57.15 -12.00 -7.11
CA VAL A 461 58.56 -11.90 -7.57
C VAL A 461 58.62 -11.29 -8.97
N ARG A 462 59.66 -10.51 -9.32
CA ARG A 462 59.84 -10.05 -10.70
C ARG A 462 60.35 -11.20 -11.57
N LEU A 463 59.56 -11.58 -12.57
CA LEU A 463 59.80 -12.76 -13.39
C LEU A 463 61.14 -12.71 -14.16
N LEU A 464 61.56 -11.52 -14.57
CA LEU A 464 62.82 -11.32 -15.29
C LEU A 464 64.02 -11.72 -14.43
N ASP A 465 64.01 -11.34 -13.16
CA ASP A 465 65.11 -11.58 -12.22
C ASP A 465 65.23 -13.09 -11.94
N THR A 466 64.10 -13.79 -11.78
CA THR A 466 64.04 -15.26 -11.65
C THR A 466 64.58 -15.99 -12.89
N LEU A 467 64.39 -15.44 -14.09
CA LEU A 467 64.92 -16.01 -15.33
C LEU A 467 66.44 -15.79 -15.47
N GLU A 468 66.94 -14.65 -15.00
CA GLU A 468 68.38 -14.35 -14.94
C GLU A 468 69.09 -15.24 -13.91
N GLU A 469 68.51 -15.44 -12.72
CA GLU A 469 68.98 -16.40 -11.70
C GLU A 469 69.03 -17.84 -12.24
N TYR A 470 67.94 -18.32 -12.88
CA TYR A 470 67.89 -19.65 -13.46
C TYR A 470 68.94 -19.82 -14.57
N ALA A 471 69.11 -18.82 -15.45
CA ALA A 471 70.13 -18.85 -16.49
C ALA A 471 71.55 -18.93 -15.90
N ALA A 472 71.86 -18.15 -14.86
CA ALA A 472 73.16 -18.18 -14.19
C ALA A 472 73.45 -19.54 -13.52
N LEU A 473 72.49 -20.08 -12.77
CA LEU A 473 72.60 -21.40 -12.14
C LEU A 473 72.80 -22.53 -13.19
N ARG A 474 72.12 -22.41 -14.33
CA ARG A 474 72.20 -23.36 -15.44
C ARG A 474 73.55 -23.29 -16.15
N GLN A 475 74.11 -22.09 -16.36
CA GLN A 475 75.49 -21.92 -16.82
C GLN A 475 76.52 -22.48 -15.83
N GLN A 476 76.34 -22.28 -14.53
CA GLN A 476 77.21 -22.89 -13.51
C GLN A 476 77.19 -24.42 -13.60
N LYS A 477 76.01 -25.05 -13.67
CA LYS A 477 75.87 -26.50 -13.87
C LYS A 477 76.58 -26.99 -15.13
N GLU A 478 76.46 -26.29 -16.25
CA GLU A 478 77.12 -26.68 -17.51
C GLU A 478 78.64 -26.52 -17.43
N GLU A 479 79.14 -25.45 -16.81
CA GLU A 479 80.56 -25.22 -16.55
C GLU A 479 81.13 -26.26 -15.57
N GLU A 480 80.38 -26.68 -14.55
CA GLU A 480 80.75 -27.78 -13.65
C GLU A 480 80.77 -29.13 -14.36
N LYS A 481 79.75 -29.45 -15.18
CA LYS A 481 79.75 -30.63 -16.07
C LYS A 481 80.90 -30.59 -17.07
N ARG A 482 81.32 -29.41 -17.54
CA ARG A 482 82.47 -29.22 -18.43
C ARG A 482 83.80 -29.37 -17.67
N ARG A 483 83.89 -28.94 -16.41
CA ARG A 483 85.05 -29.13 -15.53
C ARG A 483 85.23 -30.58 -15.12
N SER A 484 84.15 -31.30 -14.78
CA SER A 484 84.22 -32.73 -14.44
C SER A 484 84.57 -33.58 -15.66
N ARG A 485 84.03 -33.27 -16.85
CA ARG A 485 84.46 -33.89 -18.12
C ARG A 485 85.94 -33.62 -18.43
N LYS A 486 86.42 -32.37 -18.27
CA LYS A 486 87.85 -32.08 -18.42
C LYS A 486 88.71 -32.84 -17.42
N LYS A 487 88.35 -32.84 -16.12
CA LYS A 487 89.07 -33.63 -15.11
C LYS A 487 89.11 -35.12 -15.44
N LEU A 488 87.99 -35.71 -15.88
CA LEU A 488 87.96 -37.12 -16.29
C LEU A 488 88.84 -37.39 -17.52
N GLN A 489 88.87 -36.48 -18.49
CA GLN A 489 89.71 -36.59 -19.68
C GLN A 489 91.20 -36.36 -19.36
N GLU A 490 91.52 -35.43 -18.48
CA GLU A 490 92.85 -35.21 -17.91
C GLU A 490 93.30 -36.43 -17.10
N GLN A 491 92.40 -37.06 -16.34
CA GLN A 491 92.66 -38.28 -15.58
C GLN A 491 92.89 -39.50 -16.50
N GLN A 492 92.10 -39.66 -17.57
CA GLN A 492 92.33 -40.67 -18.61
C GLN A 492 93.62 -40.43 -19.41
N THR A 493 94.02 -39.17 -19.60
CA THR A 493 95.27 -38.80 -20.26
C THR A 493 96.47 -39.08 -19.33
N ALA A 494 96.36 -38.73 -18.05
CA ALA A 494 97.36 -39.05 -17.02
C ALA A 494 97.46 -40.56 -16.76
N GLU A 495 96.36 -41.32 -16.88
CA GLU A 495 96.39 -42.79 -16.89
C GLU A 495 97.11 -43.33 -18.12
N GLN A 496 96.94 -42.73 -19.31
CA GLN A 496 97.73 -43.11 -20.50
C GLN A 496 99.22 -42.74 -20.36
N GLU A 497 99.56 -41.57 -19.81
CA GLU A 497 100.95 -41.16 -19.54
C GLU A 497 101.60 -42.03 -18.45
N ALA A 498 100.84 -42.47 -17.44
CA ALA A 498 101.29 -43.43 -16.44
C ALA A 498 101.48 -44.84 -17.01
N LEU A 499 100.67 -45.24 -17.98
CA LEU A 499 100.80 -46.53 -18.68
C LEU A 499 101.97 -46.53 -19.69
N TYR A 500 102.33 -45.36 -20.24
CA TYR A 500 103.43 -45.15 -21.18
C TYR A 500 104.52 -44.24 -20.59
N GLY A 501 105.17 -44.73 -19.52
CA GLY A 501 106.20 -44.01 -18.78
C GLY A 501 107.37 -43.47 -19.61
N THR A 502 107.84 -42.28 -19.24
CA THR A 502 108.76 -41.44 -20.02
C THR A 502 110.18 -41.99 -20.12
N LYS A 503 110.84 -41.80 -21.27
CA LYS A 503 112.31 -41.88 -21.42
C LYS A 503 112.86 -40.69 -22.22
N PRO A 504 113.81 -39.90 -21.69
CA PRO A 504 114.45 -38.81 -22.43
C PRO A 504 115.62 -39.28 -23.30
N SER A 505 115.98 -38.49 -24.30
CA SER A 505 117.29 -38.55 -24.99
C SER A 505 117.70 -37.17 -25.53
N PRO A 506 119.00 -36.83 -25.62
CA PRO A 506 119.44 -35.49 -25.24
C PRO A 506 120.32 -34.72 -26.26
N MET A 507 120.08 -33.40 -26.35
CA MET A 507 120.94 -32.37 -27.03
C MET A 507 121.06 -32.56 -28.56
N ARG A 508 121.42 -31.59 -29.44
CA ARG A 508 121.99 -30.22 -29.41
C ARG A 508 121.33 -29.40 -30.57
N GLN A 509 121.32 -28.07 -30.69
CA GLN A 509 121.62 -26.90 -29.83
C GLN A 509 120.96 -25.63 -30.46
N PHE A 510 120.93 -24.51 -29.74
CA PHE A 510 120.55 -23.14 -30.20
C PHE A 510 121.80 -22.40 -30.79
N PRO A 511 121.69 -21.34 -31.66
CA PRO A 511 120.99 -20.09 -31.34
C PRO A 511 120.34 -19.22 -32.47
N VAL A 512 119.20 -18.62 -32.09
CA VAL A 512 118.72 -17.23 -32.29
C VAL A 512 119.42 -16.30 -33.31
N LYS A 513 118.69 -15.83 -34.34
CA LYS A 513 118.32 -14.41 -34.61
C LYS A 513 117.46 -14.23 -35.90
N LYS A 514 116.71 -13.11 -35.98
CA LYS A 514 115.99 -12.59 -37.18
C LYS A 514 116.92 -11.59 -37.94
N PRO A 515 116.57 -10.94 -39.09
CA PRO A 515 115.33 -10.96 -39.91
C PRO A 515 115.53 -10.96 -41.47
N LEU A 516 114.40 -10.92 -42.21
CA LEU A 516 114.14 -10.28 -43.53
C LEU A 516 114.95 -10.60 -44.83
N GLY A 517 114.28 -10.42 -45.98
CA GLY A 517 114.76 -10.64 -47.37
C GLY A 517 113.99 -11.79 -48.06
N GLN A 518 113.16 -11.66 -49.11
CA GLN A 518 113.23 -10.89 -50.37
C GLN A 518 114.55 -11.09 -51.15
N SER A 519 114.57 -11.32 -52.47
CA SER A 519 113.54 -11.67 -53.47
C SER A 519 114.24 -11.95 -54.82
N SER A 520 113.53 -12.50 -55.82
CA SER A 520 113.89 -12.46 -57.27
C SER A 520 115.11 -13.34 -57.70
N ASN A 521 115.24 -13.83 -58.95
CA ASN A 521 114.29 -14.03 -60.06
C ASN A 521 114.94 -14.90 -61.17
N VAL A 522 114.13 -15.46 -62.12
CA VAL A 522 114.45 -15.64 -63.58
C VAL A 522 115.66 -16.55 -63.94
N ASN A 523 115.70 -17.47 -64.92
CA ASN A 523 114.82 -18.09 -65.94
C ASN A 523 115.62 -19.31 -66.53
N MET A 524 115.31 -20.13 -67.55
CA MET A 524 114.22 -20.53 -68.49
C MET A 524 114.71 -21.91 -69.09
N ALA A 525 114.00 -22.76 -69.82
CA ALA A 525 112.58 -23.10 -70.05
C ALA A 525 112.56 -24.35 -71.01
N VAL A 526 111.54 -24.49 -71.87
CA VAL A 526 111.35 -25.57 -72.91
C VAL A 526 110.96 -26.94 -72.31
N GLY A 527 109.96 -27.68 -72.81
CA GLY A 527 109.10 -27.48 -73.99
C GLY A 527 107.69 -28.13 -73.86
N THR A 528 106.91 -28.12 -74.95
CA THR A 528 105.44 -28.33 -74.99
C THR A 528 105.03 -29.38 -76.08
N PRO A 529 103.77 -29.48 -76.59
CA PRO A 529 102.53 -30.01 -75.98
C PRO A 529 101.75 -31.03 -76.86
N THR A 530 100.60 -31.58 -76.39
CA THR A 530 99.32 -31.93 -77.13
C THR A 530 98.40 -32.85 -76.27
N GLY A 531 97.07 -33.01 -76.45
CA GLY A 531 96.07 -32.19 -77.15
C GLY A 531 94.96 -32.95 -77.96
N ARG A 532 93.73 -33.13 -77.43
CA ARG A 532 92.39 -33.47 -78.08
C ARG A 532 91.38 -34.05 -77.03
N ARG A 533 90.04 -34.12 -77.19
CA ARG A 533 88.94 -33.25 -77.75
C ARG A 533 87.56 -33.95 -77.54
N VAL A 534 86.43 -33.18 -77.47
CA VAL A 534 85.02 -33.58 -77.86
C VAL A 534 84.29 -34.64 -76.98
N SER A 535 82.95 -34.64 -76.69
CA SER A 535 81.86 -33.63 -76.75
C SER A 535 80.55 -34.02 -75.99
N THR A 536 79.71 -33.00 -75.73
CA THR A 536 78.23 -32.83 -75.52
C THR A 536 77.19 -33.81 -76.18
N PRO A 537 75.83 -33.72 -75.98
CA PRO A 537 74.96 -33.07 -74.93
C PRO A 537 73.56 -33.75 -74.58
N LEU A 538 72.76 -33.06 -73.73
CA LEU A 538 71.30 -32.74 -73.85
C LEU A 538 70.16 -33.56 -73.15
N SER A 539 69.01 -32.86 -72.98
CA SER A 539 67.72 -33.16 -72.31
C SER A 539 66.84 -34.22 -73.04
N ARG A 540 65.65 -34.67 -72.57
CA ARG A 540 64.43 -33.91 -72.16
C ARG A 540 63.27 -34.86 -71.71
N HIS A 541 62.19 -34.30 -71.15
CA HIS A 541 60.86 -34.92 -70.86
C HIS A 541 60.82 -36.03 -69.78
N GLY A 542 59.66 -36.36 -69.16
CA GLY A 542 58.36 -35.67 -69.15
C GLY A 542 57.13 -36.59 -68.93
N PHE A 543 56.02 -36.01 -68.43
CA PHE A 543 54.68 -36.60 -68.24
C PHE A 543 54.47 -37.55 -67.03
N ALA A 544 53.19 -37.80 -66.73
CA ALA A 544 52.68 -38.50 -65.55
C ALA A 544 51.53 -39.44 -65.94
N SER A 545 51.17 -40.40 -65.08
CA SER A 545 49.85 -41.04 -65.10
C SER A 545 49.45 -41.64 -63.75
N SER A 546 48.14 -41.72 -63.55
CA SER A 546 47.43 -42.38 -62.46
C SER A 546 47.33 -43.91 -62.66
N GLY A 547 47.21 -44.65 -61.57
CA GLY A 547 46.14 -45.66 -61.47
C GLY A 547 46.51 -47.12 -61.16
N LYS A 548 45.87 -47.65 -60.10
CA LYS A 548 45.42 -49.04 -59.91
C LYS A 548 46.51 -50.13 -59.66
N ASP A 549 46.24 -51.26 -58.97
CA ASP A 549 45.01 -51.73 -58.29
C ASP A 549 45.29 -52.78 -57.18
N LYS A 550 44.21 -53.18 -56.47
CA LYS A 550 43.91 -54.53 -55.90
C LYS A 550 44.38 -55.03 -54.51
N LYS A 551 43.36 -55.61 -53.83
CA LYS A 551 43.30 -56.75 -52.87
C LYS A 551 43.72 -56.55 -51.39
N GLU A 552 43.13 -57.25 -50.41
CA GLU A 552 41.75 -57.80 -50.21
C GLU A 552 41.58 -58.36 -48.77
N ILE A 553 40.34 -58.62 -48.33
CA ILE A 553 39.92 -59.41 -47.13
C ILE A 553 40.19 -58.77 -45.75
N GLY A 554 39.23 -58.67 -44.81
CA GLY A 554 37.77 -58.87 -44.93
C GLY A 554 37.01 -59.12 -43.60
N LYS A 555 35.73 -58.71 -43.57
CA LYS A 555 34.68 -58.92 -42.51
C LYS A 555 34.92 -58.19 -41.17
N GLY A 556 33.92 -57.69 -40.43
CA GLY A 556 32.44 -57.70 -40.55
C GLY A 556 31.81 -57.99 -39.17
N ASN A 557 30.67 -57.46 -38.70
CA ASN A 557 29.56 -56.63 -39.22
C ASN A 557 29.07 -55.68 -38.08
N ALA A 558 28.51 -54.47 -38.30
CA ALA A 558 27.12 -54.09 -38.66
C ALA A 558 26.03 -54.58 -37.65
N VAL A 559 24.90 -53.91 -37.38
CA VAL A 559 23.95 -53.18 -38.28
C VAL A 559 23.22 -52.01 -37.56
N ILE A 560 22.68 -51.04 -38.32
CA ILE A 560 21.68 -50.01 -37.91
C ILE A 560 20.48 -50.09 -38.90
N PRO A 561 19.22 -49.91 -38.43
CA PRO A 561 18.28 -48.97 -39.10
C PRO A 561 17.55 -48.06 -38.07
N VAL A 562 17.19 -46.77 -38.26
CA VAL A 562 16.74 -45.91 -39.38
C VAL A 562 15.21 -45.64 -39.37
N ASN A 563 14.87 -44.36 -39.17
CA ASN A 563 13.62 -43.60 -39.49
C ASN A 563 12.22 -44.16 -39.16
N TYR A 564 11.37 -43.30 -38.56
CA TYR A 564 10.33 -42.60 -39.35
C TYR A 564 9.81 -41.30 -38.67
N VAL A 565 9.00 -40.53 -39.41
CA VAL A 565 8.39 -39.24 -39.02
C VAL A 565 6.92 -39.41 -38.62
N ALA A 566 6.44 -38.63 -37.64
CA ALA A 566 5.02 -38.39 -37.39
C ALA A 566 4.79 -36.96 -36.84
N LEU A 567 3.62 -36.38 -37.14
CA LEU A 567 3.13 -35.08 -36.63
C LEU A 567 1.98 -35.30 -35.61
N PRO A 568 1.67 -34.33 -34.74
CA PRO A 568 0.70 -34.50 -33.66
C PRO A 568 -0.75 -34.30 -34.10
N LYS A 569 -1.72 -34.79 -33.29
CA LYS A 569 -3.03 -34.14 -33.06
C LYS A 569 -3.82 -34.72 -31.87
N ASP A 570 -4.48 -33.81 -31.17
CA ASP A 570 -5.82 -33.84 -30.52
C ASP A 570 -6.39 -35.13 -29.90
N ILE A 571 -6.94 -35.01 -28.68
CA ILE A 571 -8.38 -35.18 -28.37
C ILE A 571 -8.69 -34.68 -26.93
N LEU A 572 -9.94 -34.23 -26.70
CA LEU A 572 -10.42 -33.70 -25.41
C LEU A 572 -11.01 -34.79 -24.48
N SER A 573 -11.26 -34.37 -23.23
CA SER A 573 -12.35 -34.73 -22.31
C SER A 573 -13.61 -35.39 -22.93
N PRO A 574 -14.35 -36.22 -22.17
CA PRO A 574 -15.07 -35.74 -20.96
C PRO A 574 -14.27 -35.73 -19.66
#